data_AF-A0A9N9KDN0-F1
#
_entry.id   AF-A0A9N9KDN0-F1
#
_cell.length_a   1.000
_cell.length_b   1.000
_cell.length_c   1.000
_cell.angle_alpha   90.00
_cell.angle_beta   90.00
_cell.angle_gamma   90.00
#
_symmetry.space_group_name_H-M   'P 1'
#
loop_
_entity.id
_entity.type
_entity.pdbx_description
1 polymer ?
#
loop_
_entity_poly.entity_id
_entity_poly.type
_entity_poly.pdbx_seq_one_letter_code
_entity_poly.pdbx_strand_id
1 'polypeptide(L)' 'LWPITGECAGCIRARDIANIGVWTTFFLRNLEKLQLKPIEKPNPDISIPSIPKNPWTILLPNNT' A
#
# COMPACT_ATOMS: atom_id res chain seq x y z
N LEU A 1 3.75 -1.25 -4.90
CA LEU A 1 2.72 -2.00 -5.67
C LEU A 1 2.44 -3.30 -4.96
N TRP A 2 1.16 -3.61 -4.70
CA TRP A 2 0.77 -4.93 -4.23
C TRP A 2 1.14 -5.97 -5.28
N PRO A 3 1.64 -7.16 -4.92
CA PRO A 3 1.84 -8.23 -5.90
C PRO A 3 0.48 -8.61 -6.51
N ILE A 4 0.36 -8.47 -7.83
CA ILE A 4 -0.87 -8.76 -8.59
C ILE A 4 -0.79 -10.08 -9.38
N THR A 5 0.40 -10.67 -9.50
CA THR A 5 0.65 -11.91 -10.24
C THR A 5 1.65 -12.81 -9.50
N GLY A 6 1.64 -14.11 -9.81
CA GLY A 6 2.49 -15.13 -9.18
C GLY A 6 1.92 -15.72 -7.88
N GLU A 7 2.66 -16.64 -7.26
CA GLU A 7 2.23 -17.36 -6.04
C GLU A 7 1.94 -16.43 -4.84
N CYS A 8 2.54 -15.25 -4.86
CA CYS A 8 2.38 -14.22 -3.85
C CYS A 8 1.36 -13.13 -4.26
N ALA A 9 0.59 -13.31 -5.33
CA ALA A 9 -0.45 -12.35 -5.71
C ALA A 9 -1.46 -12.18 -4.56
N GLY A 10 -1.70 -10.95 -4.15
CA GLY A 10 -2.65 -10.66 -3.08
C GLY A 10 -2.11 -10.83 -1.64
N CYS A 11 -0.90 -11.37 -1.43
CA CYS A 11 -0.39 -11.62 -0.08
C CYS A 11 0.17 -10.37 0.62
N ILE A 12 0.11 -10.35 1.96
CA ILE A 12 0.75 -9.34 2.82
C ILE A 12 2.09 -9.89 3.29
N ARG A 13 3.16 -9.11 3.18
CA ARG A 13 4.44 -9.42 3.84
C ARG A 13 4.67 -8.44 4.98
N ALA A 14 4.87 -8.95 6.18
CA ALA A 14 5.15 -8.14 7.36
C ALA A 14 6.34 -8.71 8.15
N ARG A 15 6.93 -7.86 8.97
CA ARG A 15 7.97 -8.18 9.96
C ARG A 15 7.69 -7.42 11.23
N ASP A 16 8.07 -8.02 12.35
CA ASP A 16 7.88 -7.40 13.67
C ASP A 16 8.75 -6.15 13.84
N ILE A 17 9.94 -6.15 13.21
CA ILE A 17 10.89 -5.04 13.25
C ILE A 17 11.33 -4.69 11.82
N ALA A 18 11.32 -3.41 11.49
CA ALA A 18 11.82 -2.93 10.20
C ALA A 18 13.29 -3.34 10.01
N ASN A 19 13.61 -3.94 8.87
CA ASN A 19 14.97 -4.37 8.48
C ASN A 19 15.61 -5.47 9.33
N ILE A 20 14.92 -6.05 10.31
CA ILE A 20 15.42 -7.14 11.15
C ILE A 20 14.50 -8.36 11.03
N GLY A 21 15.08 -9.55 10.90
CA GLY A 21 14.33 -10.80 10.82
C GLY A 21 13.77 -11.15 9.44
N VAL A 22 13.15 -12.33 9.36
CA VAL A 22 12.60 -12.93 8.14
C VAL A 22 11.21 -12.39 7.87
N TRP A 23 10.88 -12.18 6.60
CA TRP A 23 9.53 -11.77 6.20
C TRP A 23 8.52 -12.88 6.45
N THR A 24 7.47 -12.56 7.19
CA THR A 24 6.29 -13.43 7.30
C THR A 24 5.33 -13.10 6.17
N THR A 25 4.91 -14.12 5.43
CA THR A 25 3.95 -13.98 4.33
C THR A 25 2.57 -14.45 4.76
N PHE A 26 1.58 -13.56 4.68
CA PHE A 26 0.18 -13.82 4.95
C PHE A 26 -0.57 -13.95 3.63
N PHE A 27 -0.93 -15.18 3.29
CA PHE A 27 -1.76 -15.49 2.13
C PHE A 27 -3.22 -15.13 2.37
N LEU A 28 -3.99 -14.94 1.28
CA LEU A 28 -5.43 -14.63 1.35
C LEU A 28 -6.18 -15.61 2.27
N ARG A 29 -5.94 -16.92 2.13
CA ARG A 29 -6.56 -17.97 2.95
C ARG A 29 -6.32 -17.82 4.47
N ASN A 30 -5.20 -17.18 4.84
CA ASN A 30 -4.89 -16.92 6.25
C ASN A 30 -5.65 -15.66 6.72
N LEU A 31 -5.82 -14.68 5.84
CA LEU A 31 -6.52 -13.42 6.11
C LEU A 31 -8.05 -13.62 6.17
N GLU A 32 -8.60 -14.50 5.33
CA GLU A 32 -10.03 -14.86 5.34
C GLU A 32 -10.48 -15.38 6.71
N LYS A 33 -9.60 -16.11 7.42
CA LYS A 33 -9.86 -16.61 8.78
C LYS A 33 -9.82 -15.52 9.86
N LEU A 34 -9.19 -14.38 9.57
CA LEU A 34 -9.08 -13.23 10.48
C LEU A 34 -10.24 -12.25 10.31
N GLN A 35 -10.99 -12.36 9.22
CA GLN A 35 -12.19 -11.58 8.98
C GLN A 35 -13.40 -12.15 9.73
N LEU A 36 -13.90 -11.41 10.72
CA LEU A 36 -15.20 -11.65 11.33
C LEU A 36 -16.37 -11.08 10.49
N LYS A 37 -16.08 -10.16 9.57
CA LYS A 37 -17.06 -9.49 8.70
C LYS A 37 -16.58 -9.49 7.25
N PRO A 38 -17.49 -9.46 6.27
CA PRO A 38 -17.14 -9.21 4.88
C PRO A 38 -16.33 -7.90 4.75
N ILE A 39 -15.23 -7.93 4.00
CA ILE A 39 -14.48 -6.71 3.66
C ILE A 39 -15.30 -6.05 2.57
N GLU A 40 -15.96 -4.96 2.91
CA GLU A 40 -16.49 -4.05 1.92
C GLU A 40 -15.32 -3.24 1.37
N LYS A 41 -15.00 -3.45 0.09
CA LYS A 41 -14.03 -2.61 -0.59
C LYS A 41 -14.65 -1.21 -0.70
N PRO A 42 -14.03 -0.17 -0.12
CA PRO A 42 -14.56 1.18 -0.27
C PRO A 42 -14.55 1.51 -1.76
N ASN A 43 -15.65 2.05 -2.26
CA ASN A 43 -15.70 2.62 -3.60
C ASN A 43 -15.08 4.01 -3.49
N PRO A 44 -13.85 4.23 -3.96
CA PRO A 44 -13.22 5.53 -3.80
C PRO A 44 -13.99 6.54 -4.63
N ASP A 45 -14.38 7.65 -4.01
CA ASP A 45 -14.79 8.83 -4.76
C ASP A 45 -13.59 9.32 -5.56
N ILE A 46 -13.64 9.11 -6.87
CA ILE A 46 -12.64 9.61 -7.79
C ILE A 46 -12.88 11.11 -7.93
N SER A 47 -12.04 11.92 -7.28
CA SER A 47 -12.05 13.37 -7.52
C SER A 47 -11.45 13.68 -8.88
N ILE A 48 -12.00 14.67 -9.56
CA ILE A 48 -11.41 15.22 -10.79
C ILE A 48 -10.15 15.99 -10.37
N PRO A 49 -8.98 15.73 -10.99
CA PRO A 49 -7.78 16.51 -10.73
C PRO A 49 -8.05 18.00 -10.96
N SER A 50 -7.72 18.84 -9.98
CA SER A 50 -7.82 20.30 -10.12
C SER A 50 -6.46 20.89 -10.51
N ILE A 51 -6.49 21.95 -11.31
CA ILE A 51 -5.29 22.73 -11.60
C ILE A 51 -4.97 23.57 -10.36
N PRO A 52 -3.78 23.42 -9.76
CA PRO A 52 -3.41 24.20 -8.59
C PRO A 52 -3.31 25.68 -8.97
N LYS A 53 -3.93 26.56 -8.18
CA LYS A 53 -3.87 28.02 -8.38
C LYS A 53 -2.48 28.60 -8.10
N ASN A 54 -1.67 27.90 -7.30
CA ASN A 54 -0.30 28.25 -7.00
C ASN A 54 0.63 27.10 -7.42
N PRO A 55 1.66 27.36 -8.23
CA PRO A 55 2.66 26.36 -8.54
C PRO A 55 3.43 25.98 -7.28
N TRP A 56 3.66 24.68 -7.08
CA TRP A 56 4.54 24.20 -6.04
C TRP A 56 5.99 24.40 -6.48
N THR A 57 6.62 25.49 -6.04
CA THR A 57 8.04 25.73 -6.29
C THR A 57 8.85 24.84 -5.34
N ILE A 58 9.27 23.67 -5.79
CA ILE A 58 10.24 22.86 -5.07
C ILE A 58 11.61 23.49 -5.32
N LEU A 59 12.14 24.20 -4.31
CA LEU A 59 13.51 24.70 -4.36
C LEU A 59 14.45 23.49 -4.27
N LEU A 60 15.30 23.29 -5.29
CA LEU A 60 16.37 22.31 -5.19
C LEU A 60 17.34 22.76 -4.08
N PRO A 61 17.81 21.85 -3.21
CA PRO A 61 18.86 22.18 -2.26
C PRO A 61 20.11 22.61 -3.03
N ASN A 62 20.68 23.76 -2.66
CA ASN A 62 21.94 24.23 -3.22
C ASN A 62 23.02 23.16 -3.00
N ASN A 63 23.53 22.58 -4.08
CA ASN A 63 24.79 21.84 -4.03
C ASN A 63 25.91 22.84 -3.79
N THR A 64 26.51 22.81 -2.60
CA THR A 64 27.72 23.56 -2.26
C THR A 64 28.94 22.73 -2.61
#